data_AF-A0A968R9K9-F1
#
_entry.id   AF-A0A968R9K9-F1
#
_cell.length_a   1.000
_cell.length_b   1.000
_cell.length_c   1.000
_cell.angle_alpha   90.00
_cell.angle_beta   90.00
_cell.angle_gamma   90.00
#
_symmetry.space_group_name_H-M   'P 1'
#
loop_
_entity.id
_entity.type
_entity.pdbx_description
1 polymer ?
#
loop_
_entity_poly.entity_id
_entity_poly.type
_entity_poly.pdbx_seq_one_letter_code
_entity_poly.pdbx_strand_id
1 'polypeptide(L)'
;MNLPSEEKFDAVVCISTAEHIGQEEEPCGTYGEHIENRDLEAPLKAIAKIYDLLDVDGKALITVPFGTLTDGGWYIQFSGQYLSQLKKYGIPKEAIATNFLKQLDRNPIWDKAQMLWAEVDGLEVSDAEYNYPFPYSNAIAVIELTKLSNDFHLNLDVEPAPLFYHKPHDIRGQLEQYQEQSYQAQAELEQSKMQLHQTQGELEQSKSQLIQTSEELEQCTRSPAVVPHLSKSWKNTRQTCDQTQGELEQSQSALHQTQG
;
A
#
# COMPACT_ATOMS: atom_id res chain seq x y z
N MET A 1 -29.50 -3.60 15.40
CA MET A 1 -30.08 -4.94 15.64
C MET A 1 -30.73 -4.97 17.01
N ASN A 2 -32.06 -5.08 17.09
CA ASN A 2 -32.82 -5.20 18.35
C ASN A 2 -33.39 -6.63 18.46
N LEU A 3 -32.51 -7.63 18.56
CA LEU A 3 -32.94 -8.93 19.08
C LEU A 3 -33.24 -8.74 20.57
N PRO A 4 -34.40 -9.20 21.08
CA PRO A 4 -34.64 -9.22 22.52
C PRO A 4 -33.51 -10.02 23.20
N SER A 5 -32.85 -9.42 24.19
CA SER A 5 -31.72 -10.02 24.93
C SER A 5 -32.10 -11.30 25.72
N GLU A 6 -33.38 -11.66 25.71
CA GLU A 6 -33.94 -12.78 26.47
C GLU A 6 -33.65 -14.14 25.82
N GLU A 7 -33.58 -14.20 24.48
CA GLU A 7 -33.23 -15.45 23.79
C GLU A 7 -31.73 -15.70 23.89
N LYS A 8 -31.38 -16.86 24.45
CA LYS A 8 -30.00 -17.32 24.63
C LYS A 8 -29.76 -18.60 23.85
N PHE A 9 -28.52 -18.83 23.44
CA PHE A 9 -28.13 -19.96 22.59
C PHE A 9 -27.09 -20.84 23.27
N ASP A 10 -27.26 -22.16 23.16
CA ASP A 10 -26.24 -23.14 23.58
C ASP A 10 -25.02 -23.15 22.65
N ALA A 11 -25.21 -22.75 21.38
CA ALA A 11 -24.18 -22.76 20.36
C ALA A 11 -24.35 -21.61 19.35
N VAL A 12 -23.25 -20.92 19.05
CA VAL A 12 -23.15 -19.94 17.95
C VAL A 12 -21.93 -20.26 17.09
N VAL A 13 -22.09 -20.20 15.76
CA VAL A 13 -20.98 -20.37 14.81
C VAL A 13 -20.89 -19.12 13.93
N CYS A 14 -19.72 -18.48 13.92
CA CYS A 14 -19.46 -17.25 13.17
C CYS A 14 -18.17 -17.43 12.36
N ILE A 15 -18.31 -17.74 11.07
CA ILE A 15 -17.18 -18.09 10.21
C ILE A 15 -16.95 -16.98 9.21
N SER A 16 -15.79 -16.32 9.29
CA SER A 16 -15.36 -15.27 8.35
C SER A 16 -16.44 -14.21 8.13
N THR A 17 -16.86 -13.59 9.23
CA THR A 17 -18.00 -12.65 9.26
C THR A 17 -17.73 -11.49 10.21
N ALA A 18 -17.24 -11.78 11.42
CA ALA A 18 -17.05 -10.76 12.45
C ALA A 18 -16.12 -9.62 12.01
N GLU A 19 -15.08 -9.95 11.25
CA GLU A 19 -14.08 -9.02 10.73
C GLU A 19 -14.63 -7.94 9.80
N HIS A 20 -15.81 -8.15 9.22
CA HIS A 20 -16.47 -7.23 8.28
C HIS A 20 -17.44 -6.27 8.98
N ILE A 21 -17.80 -6.53 10.24
CA ILE A 21 -18.81 -5.74 10.95
C ILE A 21 -18.26 -4.33 11.21
N GLY A 22 -19.06 -3.32 10.85
CA GLY A 22 -18.70 -1.90 10.98
C GLY A 22 -17.65 -1.41 9.97
N GLN A 23 -17.38 -2.19 8.93
CA GLN A 23 -16.44 -1.86 7.86
C GLN A 23 -17.18 -1.42 6.58
N GLU A 24 -16.43 -0.98 5.57
CA GLU A 24 -16.98 -0.59 4.26
C GLU A 24 -17.42 -1.82 3.44
N GLU A 25 -18.11 -1.53 2.34
CA GLU A 25 -18.49 -2.51 1.32
C GLU A 25 -17.27 -3.20 0.70
N GLU A 26 -17.41 -4.49 0.37
CA GLU A 26 -16.34 -5.22 -0.30
C GLU A 26 -16.06 -4.67 -1.71
N PRO A 27 -14.83 -4.79 -2.25
CA PRO A 27 -14.43 -4.14 -3.49
C PRO A 27 -15.30 -4.41 -4.72
N CYS A 28 -15.96 -5.58 -4.81
CA CYS A 28 -16.86 -5.87 -5.94
C CYS A 28 -18.30 -5.38 -5.73
N GLY A 29 -18.62 -4.80 -4.57
CA GLY A 29 -19.95 -4.30 -4.23
C GLY A 29 -20.99 -5.41 -3.99
N THR A 30 -20.53 -6.63 -3.68
CA THR A 30 -21.44 -7.78 -3.52
C THR A 30 -22.09 -7.80 -2.14
N TYR A 31 -21.39 -7.35 -1.11
CA TYR A 31 -21.85 -7.32 0.28
C TYR A 31 -21.12 -6.27 1.12
N GLY A 32 -21.75 -5.89 2.23
CA GLY A 32 -21.29 -4.87 3.17
C GLY A 32 -22.29 -3.71 3.24
N GLU A 33 -21.93 -2.68 4.00
CA GLU A 33 -22.79 -1.51 4.21
C GLU A 33 -22.07 -0.26 3.69
N HIS A 34 -22.83 0.67 3.10
CA HIS A 34 -22.31 2.00 2.78
C HIS A 34 -22.25 2.83 4.07
N ILE A 35 -21.15 2.70 4.80
CA ILE A 35 -20.94 3.39 6.07
C ILE A 35 -19.99 4.58 5.84
N GLU A 36 -20.39 5.78 6.23
CA GLU A 36 -19.53 6.98 6.16
C GLU A 36 -18.44 6.98 7.24
N ASN A 37 -18.73 6.42 8.41
CA ASN A 37 -17.82 6.35 9.56
C ASN A 37 -17.65 4.90 10.02
N ARG A 38 -16.54 4.27 9.62
CA ARG A 38 -16.21 2.92 10.07
C ARG A 38 -15.88 2.87 11.55
N ASP A 39 -16.24 1.76 12.18
CA ASP A 39 -15.88 1.42 13.56
C ASP A 39 -14.89 0.26 13.52
N LEU A 40 -13.60 0.58 13.63
CA LEU A 40 -12.52 -0.40 13.53
C LEU A 40 -12.56 -1.47 14.63
N GLU A 41 -13.34 -1.26 15.71
CA GLU A 41 -13.52 -2.23 16.79
C GLU A 41 -14.93 -2.83 16.87
N ALA A 42 -15.81 -2.49 15.91
CA ALA A 42 -17.10 -3.15 15.77
C ALA A 42 -17.00 -4.69 15.69
N PRO A 43 -15.94 -5.30 15.08
CA PRO A 43 -15.74 -6.73 15.17
C PRO A 43 -15.64 -7.26 16.61
N LEU A 44 -14.95 -6.54 17.51
CA LEU A 44 -14.82 -6.93 18.92
C LEU A 44 -16.14 -6.75 19.68
N LYS A 45 -16.86 -5.66 19.40
CA LYS A 45 -18.21 -5.41 19.94
C LYS A 45 -19.18 -6.51 19.52
N ALA A 46 -19.09 -6.98 18.28
CA ALA A 46 -19.90 -8.08 17.78
C ALA A 46 -19.57 -9.40 18.50
N ILE A 47 -18.29 -9.72 18.72
CA ILE A 47 -17.87 -10.89 19.50
C ILE A 47 -18.41 -10.80 20.94
N ALA A 48 -18.34 -9.62 21.57
CA ALA A 48 -18.91 -9.41 22.90
C ALA A 48 -20.43 -9.56 22.91
N LYS A 49 -21.12 -9.15 21.84
CA LYS A 49 -22.56 -9.38 21.70
C LYS A 49 -22.88 -10.87 21.47
N ILE A 50 -22.04 -11.61 20.75
CA ILE A 50 -22.16 -13.07 20.63
C ILE A 50 -22.05 -13.70 22.02
N TYR A 51 -21.07 -13.30 22.83
CA TYR A 51 -20.93 -13.77 24.22
C TYR A 51 -22.16 -13.43 25.08
N ASP A 52 -22.77 -12.25 24.90
CA ASP A 52 -24.01 -11.86 25.57
C ASP A 52 -25.19 -12.79 25.22
N LEU A 53 -25.23 -13.26 23.98
CA LEU A 53 -26.31 -14.11 23.45
C LEU A 53 -26.15 -15.60 23.83
N LEU A 54 -25.02 -16.02 24.40
CA LEU A 54 -24.86 -17.40 24.86
C LEU A 54 -25.61 -17.63 26.19
N ASP A 55 -26.23 -18.81 26.30
CA ASP A 55 -26.68 -19.33 27.60
C ASP A 55 -25.47 -19.79 28.42
N VAL A 56 -25.61 -19.93 29.75
CA VAL A 56 -24.55 -20.44 30.62
C VAL A 56 -24.08 -21.81 30.11
N ASP A 57 -22.76 -22.01 30.07
CA ASP A 57 -22.08 -23.16 29.44
C ASP A 57 -22.23 -23.28 27.92
N GLY A 58 -23.03 -22.41 27.30
CA GLY A 58 -23.13 -22.25 25.86
C GLY A 58 -21.81 -21.83 25.23
N LYS A 59 -21.61 -22.20 23.97
CA LYS A 59 -20.33 -22.04 23.27
C LYS A 59 -20.45 -21.25 21.98
N ALA A 60 -19.42 -20.48 21.65
CA ALA A 60 -19.28 -19.93 20.31
C ALA A 60 -17.98 -20.37 19.66
N LEU A 61 -18.03 -20.69 18.37
CA LEU A 61 -16.85 -20.88 17.52
C LEU A 61 -16.80 -19.74 16.51
N ILE A 62 -15.75 -18.93 16.57
CA ILE A 62 -15.59 -17.75 15.73
C ILE A 62 -14.26 -17.85 14.99
N THR A 63 -14.26 -17.67 13.67
CA THR A 63 -13.02 -17.65 12.88
C THR A 63 -12.83 -16.30 12.22
N VAL A 64 -11.64 -15.73 12.35
CA VAL A 64 -11.26 -14.44 11.75
C VAL A 64 -9.84 -14.53 11.16
N PRO A 65 -9.51 -13.73 10.12
CA PRO A 65 -8.14 -13.60 9.65
C PRO A 65 -7.24 -13.07 10.77
N PHE A 66 -6.06 -13.66 10.95
CA PHE A 66 -5.13 -13.35 12.04
C PHE A 66 -3.71 -13.08 11.55
N GLY A 67 -2.98 -12.23 12.26
CA GLY A 67 -1.56 -11.93 12.05
C GLY A 67 -1.28 -10.45 12.28
N THR A 68 -0.67 -9.80 11.29
CA THR A 68 -0.42 -8.36 11.29
C THR A 68 -1.74 -7.60 11.32
N LEU A 69 -1.92 -6.72 12.31
CA LEU A 69 -3.14 -5.92 12.45
C LEU A 69 -3.32 -5.04 11.22
N THR A 70 -4.30 -5.35 10.38
CA THR A 70 -4.48 -4.71 9.08
C THR A 70 -5.88 -4.13 8.97
N ASP A 71 -5.95 -2.87 8.56
CA ASP A 71 -7.17 -2.23 8.11
C ASP A 71 -7.31 -2.42 6.59
N GLY A 72 -8.19 -3.35 6.20
CA GLY A 72 -8.46 -3.70 4.82
C GLY A 72 -9.52 -2.85 4.13
N GLY A 73 -10.06 -1.83 4.78
CA GLY A 73 -11.22 -1.08 4.29
C GLY A 73 -12.54 -1.80 4.61
N TRP A 74 -12.73 -2.99 4.03
CA TRP A 74 -13.93 -3.82 4.16
C TRP A 74 -13.79 -4.97 5.17
N TYR A 75 -12.62 -5.11 5.79
CA TYR A 75 -12.34 -6.10 6.83
C TYR A 75 -11.22 -5.61 7.75
N ILE A 76 -11.14 -6.22 8.93
CA ILE A 76 -9.99 -6.10 9.85
C ILE A 76 -9.28 -7.46 9.94
N GLN A 77 -7.97 -7.50 9.67
CA GLN A 77 -7.16 -8.66 10.07
C GLN A 77 -6.77 -8.50 11.54
N PHE A 78 -7.12 -9.48 12.36
CA PHE A 78 -6.93 -9.40 13.79
C PHE A 78 -5.46 -9.66 14.15
N SER A 79 -5.00 -9.06 15.24
CA SER A 79 -3.72 -9.39 15.89
C SER A 79 -3.94 -9.81 17.33
N GLY A 80 -2.90 -10.34 17.98
CA GLY A 80 -2.96 -10.66 19.41
C GLY A 80 -3.28 -9.43 20.28
N GLN A 81 -2.76 -8.25 19.91
CA GLN A 81 -3.05 -6.99 20.61
C GLN A 81 -4.51 -6.57 20.44
N TYR A 82 -5.07 -6.74 19.25
CA TYR A 82 -6.46 -6.45 18.94
C TYR A 82 -7.40 -7.41 19.67
N LEU A 83 -7.15 -8.72 19.64
CA LEU A 83 -7.92 -9.72 20.40
C LEU A 83 -7.88 -9.47 21.92
N SER A 84 -6.73 -9.01 22.44
CA SER A 84 -6.60 -8.71 23.87
C SER A 84 -7.54 -7.59 24.35
N GLN A 85 -8.12 -6.81 23.42
CA GLN A 85 -9.11 -5.79 23.73
C GLN A 85 -10.48 -6.36 24.09
N LEU A 86 -10.80 -7.64 23.80
CA LEU A 86 -12.09 -8.25 24.16
C LEU A 86 -12.45 -8.07 25.64
N LYS A 87 -11.44 -8.04 26.52
CA LYS A 87 -11.61 -7.78 27.97
C LYS A 87 -12.32 -6.45 28.28
N LYS A 88 -12.14 -5.43 27.44
CA LYS A 88 -12.72 -4.09 27.67
C LYS A 88 -14.24 -4.07 27.43
N TYR A 89 -14.73 -5.02 26.63
CA TYR A 89 -16.15 -5.25 26.37
C TYR A 89 -16.79 -6.22 27.38
N GLY A 90 -16.06 -6.58 28.43
CA GLY A 90 -16.58 -7.36 29.57
C GLY A 90 -16.40 -8.87 29.44
N ILE A 91 -15.83 -9.40 28.35
CA ILE A 91 -15.61 -10.84 28.22
C ILE A 91 -14.47 -11.28 29.17
N PRO A 92 -14.72 -12.22 30.10
CA PRO A 92 -13.68 -12.75 30.98
C PRO A 92 -12.59 -13.45 30.17
N LYS A 93 -11.33 -13.36 30.60
CA LYS A 93 -10.22 -14.02 29.90
C LYS A 93 -10.39 -15.54 29.89
N GLU A 94 -10.91 -16.09 30.97
CA GLU A 94 -11.15 -17.51 31.19
C GLU A 94 -12.24 -18.07 30.27
N ALA A 95 -13.09 -17.19 29.73
CA ALA A 95 -14.14 -17.56 28.79
C ALA A 95 -13.62 -17.72 27.35
N ILE A 96 -12.37 -17.32 27.08
CA ILE A 96 -11.80 -17.26 25.73
C ILE A 96 -10.67 -18.28 25.61
N ALA A 97 -10.83 -19.21 24.68
CA ALA A 97 -9.73 -20.00 24.13
C ALA A 97 -9.45 -19.53 22.70
N THR A 98 -8.18 -19.58 22.28
CA THR A 98 -7.80 -19.20 20.92
C THR A 98 -6.75 -20.14 20.40
N ASN A 99 -7.05 -20.76 19.26
CA ASN A 99 -6.15 -21.61 18.50
C ASN A 99 -5.88 -20.95 17.16
N PHE A 100 -4.78 -21.32 16.50
CA PHE A 100 -4.37 -20.69 15.26
C PHE A 100 -4.12 -21.71 14.18
N LEU A 101 -4.61 -21.43 12.98
CA LEU A 101 -4.35 -22.22 11.79
C LEU A 101 -3.50 -21.40 10.83
N LYS A 102 -2.46 -22.01 10.27
CA LYS A 102 -1.61 -21.44 9.22
C LYS A 102 -1.83 -22.17 7.91
N GLN A 103 -1.99 -21.41 6.84
CA GLN A 103 -2.02 -21.96 5.50
C GLN A 103 -0.60 -22.31 5.08
N LEU A 104 -0.35 -23.60 4.85
CA LEU A 104 0.95 -24.11 4.44
C LEU A 104 1.08 -24.18 2.91
N ASP A 105 -0.01 -24.51 2.25
CA ASP A 105 -0.04 -24.66 0.80
C ASP A 105 -1.44 -24.42 0.25
N ARG A 106 -1.49 -23.97 -1.00
CA ARG A 106 -2.72 -23.79 -1.78
C ARG A 106 -2.44 -24.20 -3.21
N ASN A 107 -3.12 -25.26 -3.67
CA ASN A 107 -3.07 -25.64 -5.07
C ASN A 107 -3.74 -24.54 -5.93
N PRO A 108 -3.04 -23.96 -6.92
CA PRO A 108 -3.59 -22.87 -7.75
C PRO A 108 -4.66 -23.35 -8.75
N ILE A 109 -4.85 -24.66 -8.92
CA ILE A 109 -5.85 -25.19 -9.85
C ILE A 109 -7.24 -25.07 -9.21
N TRP A 110 -8.03 -24.12 -9.73
CA TRP A 110 -9.37 -23.73 -9.24
C TRP A 110 -10.39 -24.89 -9.10
N ASP A 111 -10.16 -26.04 -9.74
CA ASP A 111 -11.06 -27.20 -9.68
C ASP A 111 -10.79 -28.16 -8.49
N LYS A 112 -9.66 -27.97 -7.80
CA LYS A 112 -9.25 -28.75 -6.62
C LYS A 112 -8.76 -27.78 -5.56
N ALA A 113 -9.69 -27.22 -4.78
CA ALA A 113 -9.40 -26.42 -3.60
C ALA A 113 -8.72 -27.29 -2.51
N GLN A 114 -7.48 -27.69 -2.76
CA GLN A 114 -6.60 -28.30 -1.77
C GLN A 114 -5.88 -27.16 -1.08
N MET A 115 -6.43 -26.76 0.07
CA MET A 115 -5.75 -25.91 1.03
C MET A 115 -5.21 -26.80 2.14
N LEU A 116 -3.91 -26.72 2.38
CA LEU A 116 -3.29 -27.39 3.52
C LEU A 116 -3.19 -26.40 4.67
N TRP A 117 -3.86 -26.73 5.78
CA TRP A 117 -3.82 -25.97 7.01
C TRP A 117 -3.17 -26.80 8.11
N ALA A 118 -2.38 -26.14 8.96
CA ALA A 118 -1.84 -26.75 10.17
C ALA A 118 -2.16 -25.87 11.38
N GLU A 119 -2.47 -26.52 12.49
CA GLU A 119 -2.55 -25.85 13.79
C GLU A 119 -1.15 -25.50 14.28
N VAL A 120 -0.96 -24.25 14.71
CA VAL A 120 0.35 -23.69 15.08
C VAL A 120 0.22 -22.76 16.30
N ASP A 121 1.35 -22.39 16.89
CA ASP A 121 1.38 -21.37 17.94
C ASP A 121 1.05 -19.98 17.37
N GLY A 122 0.38 -19.14 18.17
CA GLY A 122 -0.01 -17.78 17.74
C GLY A 122 1.17 -16.87 17.41
N LEU A 123 2.36 -17.11 17.98
CA LEU A 123 3.57 -16.38 17.64
C LEU A 123 4.04 -16.68 16.21
N GLU A 124 3.85 -17.90 15.71
CA GLU A 124 4.28 -18.34 14.36
C GLU A 124 3.46 -17.75 13.21
N VAL A 125 2.32 -17.15 13.53
CA VAL A 125 1.42 -16.47 12.60
C VAL A 125 1.22 -15.00 12.93
N SER A 126 1.95 -14.47 13.92
CA SER A 126 1.80 -13.08 14.37
C SER A 126 2.17 -12.04 13.33
N ASP A 127 3.00 -12.42 12.36
CA ASP A 127 3.45 -11.62 11.21
C ASP A 127 2.74 -11.99 9.91
N ALA A 128 1.80 -12.95 9.92
CA ALA A 128 1.07 -13.36 8.73
C ALA A 128 0.30 -12.17 8.14
N GLU A 129 0.26 -12.09 6.82
CA GLU A 129 -0.43 -11.00 6.10
C GLU A 129 -1.62 -11.55 5.30
N TYR A 130 -2.70 -10.79 5.29
CA TYR A 130 -3.81 -11.07 4.40
C TYR A 130 -3.38 -10.84 2.94
N ASN A 131 -3.83 -11.70 2.03
CA ASN A 131 -3.45 -11.76 0.61
C ASN A 131 -1.98 -12.11 0.32
N TYR A 132 -1.18 -12.51 1.31
CA TYR A 132 0.21 -12.90 1.06
C TYR A 132 0.72 -14.04 1.98
N PRO A 133 1.37 -15.08 1.45
CA PRO A 133 1.71 -15.30 0.03
C PRO A 133 0.56 -15.84 -0.83
N PHE A 134 -0.52 -16.33 -0.20
CA PHE A 134 -1.71 -16.80 -0.89
C PHE A 134 -2.83 -15.75 -0.84
N PRO A 135 -3.78 -15.76 -1.78
CA PRO A 135 -4.94 -14.88 -1.72
C PRO A 135 -5.78 -15.18 -0.47
N TYR A 136 -6.39 -14.14 0.09
CA TYR A 136 -7.21 -14.14 1.30
C TYR A 136 -6.41 -14.38 2.58
N SER A 137 -7.07 -14.94 3.60
CA SER A 137 -6.43 -15.24 4.88
C SER A 137 -5.37 -16.33 4.74
N ASN A 138 -4.13 -16.04 5.18
CA ASN A 138 -3.03 -17.01 5.28
C ASN A 138 -2.87 -17.57 6.71
N ALA A 139 -3.54 -16.95 7.68
CA ALA A 139 -3.64 -17.43 9.04
C ALA A 139 -4.99 -17.05 9.64
N ILE A 140 -5.55 -17.96 10.44
CA ILE A 140 -6.88 -17.84 11.04
C ILE A 140 -6.72 -17.97 12.55
N ALA A 141 -7.35 -17.06 13.30
CA ALA A 141 -7.64 -17.28 14.71
C ALA A 141 -8.98 -17.99 14.84
N VAL A 142 -8.98 -19.12 15.52
CA VAL A 142 -10.16 -19.86 15.94
C VAL A 142 -10.40 -19.49 17.39
N ILE A 143 -11.39 -18.64 17.62
CA ILE A 143 -11.77 -18.13 18.94
C ILE A 143 -12.94 -18.97 19.43
N GLU A 144 -12.71 -19.68 20.53
CA GLU A 144 -13.75 -20.41 21.23
C GLU A 144 -14.17 -19.61 22.46
N LEU A 145 -15.47 -19.33 22.56
CA LEU A 145 -16.06 -18.73 23.75
C LEU A 145 -16.84 -19.79 24.52
N THR A 146 -16.71 -19.79 25.85
CA THR A 146 -17.60 -20.55 26.75
C THR A 146 -18.23 -19.58 27.74
N LYS A 147 -19.56 -19.49 27.75
CA LYS A 147 -20.28 -18.60 28.65
C LYS A 147 -20.16 -19.06 30.09
N LEU A 148 -19.57 -18.21 30.92
CA LEU A 148 -19.47 -18.46 32.35
C LEU A 148 -20.76 -18.04 33.06
N SER A 149 -21.04 -18.66 34.20
CA SER A 149 -22.19 -18.35 35.06
C SER A 149 -22.06 -17.04 35.85
N ASN A 150 -21.03 -16.22 35.58
CA ASN A 150 -20.77 -14.97 36.28
C ASN A 150 -21.60 -13.83 35.70
N ASP A 151 -21.79 -12.78 36.50
CA ASP A 151 -22.45 -11.56 36.03
C ASP A 151 -21.61 -10.92 34.91
N PHE A 152 -22.15 -10.95 33.70
CA PHE A 152 -21.60 -10.30 32.53
C PHE A 152 -22.43 -9.07 32.19
N HIS A 153 -21.77 -7.95 31.98
CA HIS A 153 -22.38 -6.73 31.48
C HIS A 153 -21.70 -6.32 30.18
N LEU A 154 -22.46 -6.35 29.09
CA LEU A 154 -21.99 -5.87 27.79
C LEU A 154 -21.72 -4.37 27.88
N ASN A 155 -20.47 -3.97 27.62
CA ASN A 155 -20.06 -2.58 27.62
C ASN A 155 -19.64 -2.14 26.21
N LEU A 156 -20.54 -1.49 25.47
CA LEU A 156 -20.27 -1.04 24.10
C LEU A 156 -19.73 0.39 24.02
N ASP A 157 -19.97 1.19 25.06
CA ASP A 157 -19.60 2.60 25.16
C ASP A 157 -18.16 2.74 25.70
N VAL A 158 -17.22 2.12 24.99
CA VAL A 158 -15.79 2.14 25.33
C VAL A 158 -15.03 2.84 24.22
N GLU A 159 -14.16 3.77 24.61
CA GLU A 159 -13.27 4.46 23.69
C GLU A 159 -12.38 3.45 22.93
N PRO A 160 -12.15 3.68 21.62
CA PRO A 160 -11.28 2.83 20.84
C PRO A 160 -9.84 2.80 21.37
N ALA A 161 -9.23 1.62 21.32
CA ALA A 161 -7.82 1.51 21.68
C ALA A 161 -6.97 2.19 20.58
N PRO A 162 -5.92 2.94 20.95
CA PRO A 162 -5.05 3.60 19.99
C PRO A 162 -4.08 2.59 19.36
N LEU A 163 -4.61 1.63 18.62
CA LEU A 163 -3.86 0.59 17.92
C LEU A 163 -3.38 1.11 16.56
N PHE A 164 -2.21 0.63 16.14
CA PHE A 164 -1.67 0.92 14.82
C PHE A 164 -2.13 -0.14 13.81
N TYR A 165 -2.87 0.29 12.79
CA TYR A 165 -3.37 -0.57 11.73
C TYR A 165 -2.48 -0.43 10.49
N HIS A 166 -1.96 -1.55 10.02
CA HIS A 166 -1.22 -1.61 8.77
C HIS A 166 -2.17 -1.49 7.57
N LYS A 167 -1.63 -1.01 6.45
CA LYS A 167 -2.29 -1.11 5.16
C LYS A 167 -2.14 -2.52 4.59
N PRO A 168 -3.08 -3.00 3.77
CA PRO A 168 -2.98 -4.30 3.11
C PRO A 168 -1.67 -4.44 2.33
N HIS A 169 -1.13 -5.66 2.31
CA HIS A 169 0.14 -5.98 1.62
C HIS A 169 0.14 -5.46 0.17
N ASP A 170 -0.94 -5.67 -0.57
CA ASP A 170 -1.03 -5.30 -1.98
C ASP A 170 -0.95 -3.77 -2.20
N ILE A 171 -1.57 -2.99 -1.30
CA ILE A 171 -1.51 -1.53 -1.35
C ILE A 171 -0.11 -1.04 -0.96
N ARG A 172 0.52 -1.68 0.04
CA ARG A 172 1.89 -1.35 0.44
C ARG A 172 2.88 -1.60 -0.70
N GLY A 173 2.80 -2.76 -1.35
CA GLY A 173 3.66 -3.08 -2.49
C GLY A 173 3.46 -2.12 -3.68
N GLN A 174 2.21 -1.74 -3.99
CA GLN A 174 1.93 -0.74 -5.02
C GLN A 174 2.50 0.64 -4.67
N LEU A 175 2.40 1.04 -3.39
CA LEU A 175 2.92 2.33 -2.93
C LEU A 175 4.46 2.37 -2.99
N GLU A 176 5.13 1.30 -2.58
CA GLU A 176 6.59 1.16 -2.70
C GLU A 176 7.03 1.25 -4.17
N GLN A 177 6.34 0.54 -5.07
CA GLN A 177 6.62 0.61 -6.51
C GLN A 177 6.41 2.02 -7.07
N TYR A 178 5.34 2.71 -6.67
CA TYR A 178 5.08 4.08 -7.10
C TYR A 178 6.14 5.06 -6.59
N GLN A 179 6.62 4.86 -5.35
CA GLN A 179 7.71 5.65 -4.79
C GLN A 179 9.01 5.45 -5.56
N GLU A 180 9.37 4.21 -5.89
CA GLU A 180 10.56 3.92 -6.71
C GLU A 180 10.47 4.55 -8.11
N GLN A 181 9.32 4.46 -8.76
CA GLN A 181 9.08 5.12 -10.06
C GLN A 181 9.22 6.64 -9.96
N SER A 182 8.69 7.24 -8.91
CA SER A 182 8.83 8.68 -8.65
C SER A 182 10.30 9.08 -8.45
N TYR A 183 11.08 8.30 -7.70
CA TYR A 183 12.52 8.55 -7.53
C TYR A 183 13.28 8.44 -8.86
N GLN A 184 12.98 7.44 -9.68
CA GLN A 184 13.60 7.28 -11.01
C GLN A 184 13.28 8.46 -11.92
N ALA A 185 12.01 8.86 -12.00
CA ALA A 185 11.59 10.01 -12.82
C ALA A 185 12.28 11.31 -12.38
N GLN A 186 12.47 11.53 -11.08
CA GLN A 186 13.20 12.68 -10.56
C GLN A 186 14.68 12.64 -10.94
N ALA A 187 15.33 11.47 -10.87
CA ALA A 187 16.72 11.31 -11.26
C ALA A 187 16.93 11.56 -12.76
N GLU A 188 16.06 11.04 -13.61
CA GLU A 188 16.09 11.28 -15.06
C GLU A 188 15.86 12.76 -15.41
N LEU A 189 14.91 13.42 -14.74
CA LEU A 189 14.67 14.85 -14.92
C LEU A 189 15.92 15.68 -14.56
N GLU A 190 16.60 15.34 -13.47
CA GLU A 190 17.81 16.05 -13.05
C GLU A 190 18.97 15.82 -14.03
N GLN A 191 19.11 14.60 -14.55
CA GLN A 191 20.07 14.29 -15.60
C GLN A 191 19.80 15.09 -16.88
N SER A 192 18.53 15.18 -17.31
CA SER A 192 18.12 15.94 -18.49
C SER A 192 18.41 17.44 -18.32
N LYS A 193 18.14 18.02 -17.15
CA LYS A 193 18.51 19.41 -16.84
C LYS A 193 20.02 19.64 -16.93
N MET A 194 20.82 18.72 -16.40
CA MET A 194 22.28 18.81 -16.45
C MET A 194 22.79 18.78 -17.90
N GLN A 195 22.25 17.88 -18.73
CA GLN A 195 22.58 17.82 -20.16
C GLN A 195 22.19 19.12 -20.87
N LEU A 196 20.99 19.64 -20.62
CA LEU A 196 20.54 20.90 -21.20
C LEU A 196 21.47 22.06 -20.84
N HIS A 197 21.89 22.16 -19.57
CA HIS A 197 22.86 23.17 -19.14
C HIS A 197 24.22 23.01 -19.84
N GLN A 198 24.69 21.77 -20.04
CA GLN A 198 25.92 21.51 -20.77
C GLN A 198 25.81 21.96 -22.24
N THR A 199 24.75 21.56 -22.94
CA THR A 199 24.51 21.95 -24.34
C THR A 199 24.39 23.47 -24.49
N GLN A 200 23.75 24.15 -23.52
CA GLN A 200 23.72 25.63 -23.48
C GLN A 200 25.13 26.24 -23.36
N GLY A 201 25.99 25.66 -22.51
CA GLY A 201 27.38 26.10 -22.37
C GLY A 201 28.20 25.90 -23.65
N GLU A 202 28.07 24.74 -24.30
CA GLU A 202 28.74 24.43 -25.57
C GLU A 202 28.30 25.38 -26.69
N LEU A 203 27.00 25.70 -26.76
CA LEU A 203 26.44 26.66 -27.70
C LEU A 203 27.04 28.07 -27.50
N GLU A 204 27.12 28.53 -26.25
CA GLU A 204 27.67 29.86 -25.94
C GLU A 204 29.15 29.96 -26.30
N GLN A 205 29.90 28.87 -26.09
CA GLN A 205 31.30 28.77 -26.50
C GLN A 205 31.44 28.82 -28.03
N SER A 206 30.59 28.09 -28.76
CA SER A 206 30.59 28.10 -30.23
C SER A 206 30.23 29.48 -30.80
N LYS A 207 29.25 30.17 -30.20
CA LYS A 207 28.90 31.56 -30.56
C LYS A 207 30.07 32.53 -30.35
N SER A 208 30.78 32.40 -29.23
CA SER A 208 31.97 33.21 -28.96
C SER A 208 33.07 32.99 -29.99
N GLN A 209 33.32 31.73 -30.38
CA GLN A 209 34.30 31.40 -31.44
C GLN A 209 33.90 31.97 -32.81
N LEU A 210 32.60 31.97 -33.13
CA LEU A 210 32.08 32.58 -34.36
C LEU A 210 32.36 34.08 -34.42
N ILE A 211 32.11 34.79 -33.31
CA ILE A 211 32.37 36.22 -33.20
C ILE A 211 33.86 36.50 -33.41
N GLN A 212 34.73 35.79 -32.68
CA GLN A 212 36.18 35.94 -32.80
C GLN A 212 36.66 35.68 -34.24
N THR A 213 36.21 34.60 -34.87
CA THR A 213 36.60 34.27 -36.26
C THR A 213 36.09 35.33 -37.24
N SER A 214 34.91 35.92 -36.99
CA SER A 214 34.36 37.01 -37.80
C SER A 214 35.19 38.28 -37.67
N GLU A 215 35.58 38.65 -36.45
CA GLU A 215 36.45 39.81 -36.19
C GLU A 215 37.83 39.63 -36.84
N GLU A 216 38.41 38.43 -36.74
CA GLU A 216 39.68 38.09 -37.41
C GLU A 216 39.56 38.17 -38.93
N LEU A 217 38.44 37.73 -39.52
CA LEU A 217 38.16 37.86 -40.96
C LEU A 217 38.05 39.33 -41.41
N GLU A 218 37.39 40.18 -40.62
CA GLU A 218 37.30 41.63 -40.90
C GLU A 218 38.69 42.29 -40.85
N GLN A 219 39.53 41.88 -39.90
CA GLN A 219 40.89 42.40 -39.74
C GLN A 219 41.86 41.90 -40.83
N CYS A 220 41.66 40.70 -41.39
CA CYS A 220 42.52 40.09 -42.40
C CYS A 220 42.27 40.54 -43.85
N THR A 221 41.36 41.50 -44.08
CA THR A 221 41.09 42.11 -45.40
C THR A 221 42.28 42.82 -46.07
N ARG A 222 43.47 42.81 -45.44
CA ARG A 222 44.74 43.35 -45.96
C ARG A 222 45.75 42.31 -46.48
N SER A 223 45.49 40.99 -46.38
CA SER A 223 46.43 39.94 -46.84
C SER A 223 45.71 38.76 -47.55
N PRO A 224 45.87 38.56 -48.87
CA PRO A 224 45.06 37.61 -49.65
C PRO A 224 45.26 36.12 -49.32
N ALA A 225 46.35 35.73 -48.66
CA ALA A 225 46.73 34.32 -48.50
C ALA A 225 46.02 33.60 -47.32
N VAL A 226 45.48 34.33 -46.35
CA VAL A 226 44.92 33.76 -45.09
C VAL A 226 43.38 33.58 -45.16
N VAL A 227 42.73 34.33 -46.06
CA VAL A 227 41.27 34.39 -46.23
C VAL A 227 40.59 33.03 -46.49
N PRO A 228 41.15 32.12 -47.32
CA PRO A 228 40.47 30.84 -47.60
C PRO A 228 40.39 29.90 -46.39
N HIS A 229 41.42 29.88 -45.53
CA HIS A 229 41.47 29.04 -44.34
C HIS A 229 40.51 29.53 -43.25
N LEU A 230 40.49 30.83 -42.97
CA LEU A 230 39.56 31.43 -42.01
C LEU A 230 38.10 31.31 -42.47
N SER A 231 37.84 31.45 -43.78
CA SER A 231 36.50 31.24 -44.36
C SER A 231 36.00 29.80 -44.17
N LYS A 232 36.88 28.81 -44.37
CA LYS A 232 36.53 27.40 -44.11
C LYS A 232 36.28 27.15 -42.63
N SER A 233 37.10 27.72 -41.74
CA SER A 233 36.92 27.62 -40.29
C SER A 233 35.58 28.21 -39.85
N TRP A 234 35.24 29.42 -40.30
CA TRP A 234 33.97 30.08 -39.99
C TRP A 234 32.75 29.27 -40.45
N LYS A 235 32.79 28.70 -41.66
CA LYS A 235 31.71 27.84 -42.17
C LYS A 235 31.51 26.60 -41.31
N ASN A 236 32.60 25.98 -40.86
CA ASN A 236 32.56 24.82 -40.00
C ASN A 236 31.99 25.17 -38.61
N THR A 237 32.51 26.22 -37.95
CA THR A 237 31.99 26.66 -36.65
C THR A 237 30.53 27.08 -36.72
N ARG A 238 30.10 27.66 -37.86
CA ARG A 238 28.69 28.03 -38.08
C ARG A 238 27.80 26.80 -38.18
N GLN A 239 28.23 25.81 -38.95
CA GLN A 239 27.53 24.54 -39.05
C GLN A 239 27.43 23.84 -37.69
N THR A 240 28.50 23.83 -36.89
CA THR A 240 28.49 23.31 -35.52
C THR A 240 27.49 24.06 -34.64
N CYS A 241 27.49 25.40 -34.68
CA CYS A 241 26.57 26.22 -33.91
C CYS A 241 25.10 25.96 -34.27
N ASP A 242 24.80 25.85 -35.56
CA ASP A 242 23.44 25.55 -36.06
C ASP A 242 23.00 24.14 -35.62
N GLN A 243 23.92 23.17 -35.60
CA GLN A 243 23.65 21.81 -35.13
C GLN A 243 23.38 21.77 -33.63
N THR A 244 24.25 22.36 -32.80
CA THR A 244 24.08 22.40 -31.33
C THR A 244 22.82 23.17 -30.93
N GLN A 245 22.45 24.23 -31.68
CA GLN A 245 21.18 24.93 -31.49
C GLN A 245 19.98 24.01 -31.74
N GLY A 246 20.01 23.22 -32.82
CA GLY A 246 18.96 22.23 -33.11
C GLY A 246 18.86 21.13 -32.06
N GLU A 247 19.99 20.65 -31.54
CA GLU A 247 20.04 19.69 -30.44
C GLU A 247 19.47 20.29 -29.15
N LEU A 248 19.78 21.54 -28.83
CA LEU A 248 19.23 22.25 -27.67
C LEU A 248 17.70 22.39 -27.73
N GLU A 249 17.15 22.75 -28.90
CA GLU A 249 15.71 22.89 -29.10
C GLU A 249 14.99 21.54 -28.95
N GLN A 250 15.61 20.44 -29.38
CA GLN A 250 15.10 19.09 -29.16
C GLN A 250 15.13 18.70 -27.67
N SER A 251 16.23 18.96 -26.97
CA SER A 251 16.35 18.70 -25.53
C SER A 251 15.36 19.52 -24.71
N GLN A 252 15.12 20.79 -25.07
CA GLN A 252 14.10 21.65 -24.45
C GLN A 252 12.69 21.12 -24.67
N SER A 253 12.38 20.68 -25.90
CA SER A 253 11.08 20.09 -26.23
C SER A 253 10.85 18.79 -25.48
N ALA A 254 11.87 17.93 -25.35
CA ALA A 254 11.81 16.70 -24.58
C ALA A 254 11.58 16.99 -23.08
N LEU A 255 12.28 17.95 -22.50
CA LEU A 255 12.14 18.33 -21.09
C LEU A 255 10.74 18.91 -20.78
N HIS A 256 10.15 19.67 -21.71
CA HIS A 256 8.77 20.14 -21.57
C HIS A 256 7.74 19.00 -21.58
N GLN A 257 7.98 17.93 -22.33
CA GLN A 257 7.12 16.74 -22.35
C GLN A 257 7.24 15.91 -21.07
N THR A 258 8.37 15.96 -20.37
CA THR A 258 8.57 15.26 -19.09
C THR A 258 7.99 16.03 -17.89
N GLN A 259 7.64 17.31 -18.06
CA GLN A 259 7.13 18.19 -16.99
C GLN A 259 5.62 18.44 -17.02
N GLY A 260 4.92 18.01 -18.07
CA GLY A 260 3.46 18.17 -18.24
C GLY A 260 2.72 16.85 -18.12
#